data_AF-A0A250DU82-F1
#
_entry.id   AF-A0A250DU82-F1
#
_cell.length_a   1.000
_cell.length_b   1.000
_cell.length_c   1.000
_cell.angle_alpha   90.00
_cell.angle_beta   90.00
_cell.angle_gamma   90.00
#
_symmetry.space_group_name_H-M   'P 1'
#
loop_
_entity.id
_entity.type
_entity.pdbx_description
1 polymer ?
#
loop_
_entity_poly.entity_id
_entity_poly.type
_entity_poly.pdbx_seq_one_letter_code
_entity_poly.pdbx_strand_id
1 'polypeptide(L)'
;MLWLACAGAHAFELAPAVRPDDAINLGQLHPVRAAVGETARIAYSGAAMAIAMSAAYVPTYRPGEQAIGLAFGSYRGYSAAALGFKRSSDDGDMAWGMGVSSTGRDWGFNAGIGWKLPRSTAAARP
;
A
#
# COMPACT_ATOMS: atom_id res chain seq x y z
N MET A 1 29.91 -6.70 -50.91
CA MET A 1 28.47 -6.56 -50.53
C MET A 1 28.39 -5.48 -49.49
N LEU A 2 27.87 -4.32 -49.89
CA LEU A 2 27.77 -3.11 -49.08
C LEU A 2 26.60 -3.29 -48.12
N TRP A 3 26.86 -3.27 -46.81
CA TRP A 3 25.80 -3.24 -45.79
C TRP A 3 25.15 -1.85 -45.82
N LEU A 4 23.92 -1.78 -46.30
CA LEU A 4 23.11 -0.56 -46.25
C LEU A 4 22.63 -0.39 -44.79
N ALA A 5 23.28 0.49 -44.04
CA ALA A 5 22.76 0.96 -42.76
C ALA A 5 21.59 1.90 -43.04
N CYS A 6 20.35 1.42 -42.89
CA CYS A 6 19.19 2.31 -42.79
C CYS A 6 19.36 3.15 -41.52
N ALA A 7 19.68 4.44 -41.69
CA ALA A 7 19.57 5.42 -40.62
C ALA A 7 18.09 5.51 -40.20
N GLY A 8 17.82 5.46 -38.89
CA GLY A 8 16.46 5.51 -38.37
C GLY A 8 15.72 6.76 -38.86
N ALA A 9 14.57 6.57 -39.51
CA ALA A 9 13.71 7.68 -39.91
C ALA A 9 12.97 8.21 -38.67
N HIS A 10 13.11 9.50 -38.38
CA HIS A 10 12.38 10.18 -37.33
C HIS A 10 11.03 10.69 -37.88
N ALA A 11 9.92 10.21 -37.33
CA ALA A 11 8.59 10.73 -37.63
C ALA A 11 8.30 11.95 -36.74
N PHE A 12 7.97 13.09 -37.35
CA PHE A 12 7.62 14.34 -36.67
C PHE A 12 6.13 14.68 -36.90
N GLU A 13 5.58 15.56 -36.06
CA GLU A 13 4.22 16.12 -36.22
C GLU A 13 3.08 15.09 -36.33
N LEU A 14 3.21 13.97 -35.63
CA LEU A 14 2.12 13.00 -35.50
C LEU A 14 0.95 13.63 -34.75
N ALA A 15 -0.22 13.70 -35.42
CA ALA A 15 -1.47 14.04 -34.76
C ALA A 15 -1.76 13.05 -33.61
N PRO A 16 -2.48 13.48 -32.55
CA PRO A 16 -2.86 12.57 -31.48
C PRO A 16 -3.62 11.36 -32.02
N ALA A 17 -3.21 10.15 -31.61
CA ALA A 17 -3.87 8.90 -31.96
C ALA A 17 -5.33 8.88 -31.48
N VAL A 18 -6.25 8.40 -32.32
CA VAL A 18 -7.69 8.30 -32.01
C VAL A 18 -8.18 6.84 -32.09
N ARG A 19 -7.57 6.02 -32.95
CA ARG A 19 -7.90 4.59 -33.11
C ARG A 19 -6.83 3.71 -32.43
N PRO A 20 -7.17 2.46 -32.04
CA PRO A 20 -6.23 1.58 -31.34
C PRO A 20 -4.95 1.24 -32.11
N ASP A 21 -5.01 1.27 -33.44
CA ASP A 21 -3.88 0.93 -34.33
C ASP A 21 -3.08 2.16 -34.78
N ASP A 22 -3.46 3.37 -34.33
CA ASP A 22 -2.78 4.62 -34.70
C ASP A 22 -1.45 4.77 -33.94
N ALA A 23 -0.49 5.43 -34.57
CA ALA A 23 0.78 5.78 -33.92
C ALA A 23 0.58 6.89 -32.88
N ILE A 24 0.99 6.64 -31.63
CA ILE A 24 0.96 7.65 -30.56
C ILE A 24 2.15 8.61 -30.66
N ASN A 25 1.91 9.88 -30.35
CA ASN A 25 2.97 10.87 -30.25
C ASN A 25 3.52 10.97 -28.81
N LEU A 26 4.68 11.63 -28.65
CA LEU A 26 5.29 11.82 -27.33
C LEU A 26 4.42 12.68 -26.39
N GLY A 27 3.54 13.54 -26.93
CA GLY A 27 2.58 14.30 -26.14
C GLY A 27 1.55 13.42 -25.42
N GLN A 28 1.18 12.28 -26.01
CA GLN A 28 0.31 11.27 -25.39
C GLN A 28 1.09 10.31 -24.49
N LEU A 29 2.32 9.95 -24.87
CA LEU A 29 3.15 9.03 -24.10
C LEU A 29 3.69 9.66 -22.81
N HIS A 30 4.02 10.95 -22.81
CA HIS A 30 4.66 11.61 -21.67
C HIS A 30 3.77 11.63 -20.41
N PRO A 31 2.47 11.99 -20.48
CA PRO A 31 1.54 11.85 -19.36
C PRO A 31 1.43 10.41 -18.85
N VAL A 32 1.40 9.42 -19.75
CA VAL A 32 1.34 7.99 -19.38
C VAL A 32 2.59 7.58 -18.61
N ARG A 33 3.78 7.96 -19.09
CA ARG A 33 5.04 7.68 -18.40
C ARG A 33 5.09 8.33 -17.01
N ALA A 34 4.61 9.57 -16.90
CA ALA A 34 4.52 10.26 -15.62
C ALA A 34 3.54 9.55 -14.66
N ALA A 35 2.35 9.15 -15.15
CA ALA A 35 1.36 8.42 -14.37
C ALA A 35 1.87 7.06 -13.88
N VAL A 36 2.62 6.34 -14.72
CA VAL A 36 3.26 5.06 -14.34
C VAL A 36 4.30 5.27 -13.25
N GLY A 37 5.15 6.30 -13.38
CA GLY A 37 6.14 6.64 -12.36
C GLY A 37 5.50 6.99 -11.01
N GLU A 38 4.42 7.78 -11.04
CA GLU A 38 3.68 8.15 -9.84
C GLU A 38 2.99 6.94 -9.21
N THR A 39 2.42 6.05 -10.01
CA THR A 39 1.78 4.82 -9.53
C THR A 39 2.80 3.90 -8.85
N ALA A 40 3.99 3.75 -9.43
CA ALA A 40 5.08 2.99 -8.81
C ALA A 40 5.50 3.61 -7.46
N ARG A 41 5.58 4.95 -7.39
CA ARG A 41 5.87 5.69 -6.16
C ARG A 41 4.83 5.43 -5.08
N ILE A 42 3.54 5.55 -5.42
CA ILE A 42 2.41 5.31 -4.51
C ILE A 42 2.40 3.85 -4.04
N ALA A 43 2.73 2.90 -4.90
CA ALA A 43 2.81 1.49 -4.51
C ALA A 43 3.93 1.25 -3.48
N TYR A 44 5.11 1.84 -3.68
CA TYR A 44 6.21 1.71 -2.72
C TYR A 44 5.96 2.46 -1.42
N SER A 45 5.37 3.65 -1.47
CA SER A 45 4.97 4.40 -0.27
C SER A 45 3.86 3.65 0.49
N GLY A 46 2.91 3.05 -0.22
CA GLY A 46 1.87 2.18 0.32
C GLY A 46 2.43 0.94 1.03
N ALA A 47 3.44 0.28 0.45
CA ALA A 47 4.10 -0.85 1.08
C ALA A 47 4.84 -0.44 2.36
N ALA A 48 5.58 0.68 2.34
CA ALA A 48 6.23 1.22 3.54
C ALA A 48 5.21 1.57 4.64
N MET A 49 4.09 2.18 4.25
CA MET A 49 2.97 2.48 5.14
C MET A 49 2.39 1.21 5.77
N ALA A 50 2.13 0.17 4.99
CA ALA A 50 1.62 -1.10 5.50
C ALA A 50 2.60 -1.75 6.50
N ILE A 51 3.90 -1.72 6.21
CA ILE A 51 4.94 -2.19 7.12
C ILE A 51 4.88 -1.39 8.43
N ALA A 52 4.86 -0.06 8.37
CA ALA A 52 4.75 0.79 9.55
C ALA A 52 3.48 0.48 10.35
N MET A 53 2.31 0.39 9.69
CA MET A 53 1.04 0.12 10.35
C MET A 53 0.99 -1.25 11.04
N SER A 54 1.62 -2.26 10.45
CA SER A 54 1.69 -3.59 11.05
C SER A 54 2.44 -3.57 12.39
N ALA A 55 3.49 -2.74 12.50
CA ALA A 55 4.27 -2.57 13.72
C ALA A 55 3.61 -1.59 14.71
N ALA A 56 2.76 -0.66 14.24
CA ALA A 56 2.00 0.24 15.10
C ALA A 56 0.87 -0.47 15.87
N TYR A 57 0.59 -1.73 15.54
CA TYR A 57 -0.44 -2.52 16.21
C TYR A 57 0.09 -3.07 17.54
N VAL A 58 -0.23 -2.39 18.63
CA VAL A 58 0.19 -2.79 19.98
C VAL A 58 -0.81 -3.81 20.56
N PRO A 59 -0.35 -4.95 21.09
CA PRO A 59 -1.22 -5.87 21.79
C PRO A 59 -1.70 -5.26 23.12
N THR A 60 -3.01 -5.20 23.31
CA THR A 60 -3.65 -4.86 24.58
C THR A 60 -3.37 -5.98 25.59
N TYR A 61 -2.74 -5.66 26.73
CA TYR A 61 -2.35 -6.64 27.76
C TYR A 61 -3.49 -6.96 28.74
N ARG A 62 -4.51 -6.09 28.89
CA ARG A 62 -5.65 -6.33 29.80
C ARG A 62 -7.01 -6.08 29.11
N PRO A 63 -8.06 -6.85 29.43
CA PRO A 63 -9.42 -6.57 28.98
C PRO A 63 -9.85 -5.14 29.35
N GLY A 64 -10.55 -4.45 28.45
CA GLY A 64 -10.97 -3.05 28.62
C GLY A 64 -9.89 -1.97 28.37
N GLU A 65 -8.62 -2.37 28.19
CA GLU A 65 -7.52 -1.43 28.05
C GLU A 65 -7.38 -0.91 26.60
N GLN A 66 -6.96 0.36 26.51
CA GLN A 66 -6.73 1.07 25.25
C GLN A 66 -5.23 1.21 25.04
N ALA A 67 -4.75 0.93 23.84
CA ALA A 67 -3.36 1.03 23.47
C ALA A 67 -3.20 1.95 22.26
N ILE A 68 -2.17 2.77 22.29
CA ILE A 68 -1.71 3.55 21.13
C ILE A 68 -0.29 3.10 20.80
N GLY A 69 -0.06 2.81 19.53
CA GLY A 69 1.25 2.49 18.98
C GLY A 69 1.71 3.54 18.00
N LEU A 70 3.02 3.75 17.98
CA LEU A 70 3.69 4.56 16.98
C LEU A 70 4.76 3.67 16.36
N ALA A 71 4.81 3.62 15.04
CA ALA A 71 5.79 2.83 14.33
C ALA A 71 6.28 3.52 13.07
N PHE A 72 7.43 3.08 12.59
CA PHE A 72 8.05 3.57 11.38
C PHE A 72 8.40 2.37 10.50
N GLY A 73 8.26 2.54 9.19
CA GLY A 73 8.56 1.53 8.20
C GLY A 73 9.34 2.14 7.05
N SER A 74 10.19 1.34 6.41
CA SER A 74 10.87 1.76 5.19
C SER A 74 10.82 0.62 4.17
N TYR A 75 10.60 0.98 2.91
CA TYR A 75 10.56 0.04 1.79
C TYR A 75 11.18 0.67 0.55
N ARG A 76 12.26 0.05 0.04
CA ARG A 76 12.92 0.43 -1.23
C ARG A 76 13.24 1.94 -1.34
N GLY A 77 13.63 2.56 -0.22
CA GLY A 77 13.97 3.98 -0.13
C GLY A 77 12.80 4.91 0.25
N TYR A 78 11.58 4.37 0.40
CA TYR A 78 10.41 5.12 0.87
C TYR A 78 10.21 4.87 2.36
N SER A 79 10.05 5.93 3.14
CA SER A 79 9.85 5.85 4.59
C SER A 79 8.43 6.27 4.94
N ALA A 80 7.86 5.63 5.95
CA ALA A 80 6.51 5.88 6.43
C ALA A 80 6.49 5.86 7.97
N ALA A 81 5.61 6.68 8.54
CA ALA A 81 5.24 6.62 9.95
C ALA A 81 3.78 6.16 10.07
N ALA A 82 3.47 5.44 11.14
CA ALA A 82 2.13 4.97 11.43
C ALA A 82 1.80 5.15 12.90
N LEU A 83 0.53 5.47 13.14
CA LEU A 83 -0.10 5.53 14.46
C LEU A 83 -1.24 4.53 14.48
N GLY A 84 -1.23 3.63 15.44
CA GLY A 84 -2.28 2.63 15.66
C GLY A 84 -2.97 2.88 16.98
N PHE A 85 -4.28 2.74 17.02
CA PHE A 85 -5.10 2.68 18.22
C PHE A 85 -5.76 1.32 18.28
N LYS A 86 -5.77 0.69 19.47
CA LYS A 86 -6.46 -0.57 19.70
C LYS A 86 -7.20 -0.54 21.02
N ARG A 87 -8.40 -1.11 21.05
CA ARG A 87 -9.19 -1.26 22.26
C ARG A 87 -9.79 -2.67 22.34
N SER A 88 -9.69 -3.27 23.50
CA SER A 88 -10.40 -4.52 23.82
C SER A 88 -11.68 -4.22 24.61
N SER A 89 -12.72 -5.03 24.41
CA SER A 89 -13.89 -5.06 25.28
C SER A 89 -13.49 -5.50 26.70
N ASP A 90 -14.27 -5.10 27.70
CA ASP A 90 -14.03 -5.39 29.11
C ASP A 90 -14.10 -6.90 29.39
N ASP A 91 -14.89 -7.65 28.62
CA ASP A 91 -14.97 -9.11 28.68
C ASP A 91 -13.81 -9.82 27.96
N GLY A 92 -12.99 -9.10 27.21
CA GLY A 92 -11.83 -9.65 26.48
C GLY A 92 -12.18 -10.54 25.28
N ASP A 93 -13.46 -10.74 24.99
CA ASP A 93 -13.94 -11.58 23.89
C ASP A 93 -13.92 -10.88 22.54
N MET A 94 -13.87 -9.55 22.52
CA MET A 94 -13.83 -8.73 21.32
C MET A 94 -12.76 -7.66 21.43
N ALA A 95 -11.98 -7.47 20.37
CA ALA A 95 -11.01 -6.39 20.25
C ALA A 95 -11.14 -5.72 18.89
N TRP A 96 -11.03 -4.40 18.87
CA TRP A 96 -11.01 -3.62 17.64
C TRP A 96 -9.81 -2.69 17.63
N GLY A 97 -9.39 -2.29 16.45
CA GLY A 97 -8.32 -1.33 16.30
C GLY A 97 -8.44 -0.59 14.99
N MET A 98 -7.80 0.56 14.94
CA MET A 98 -7.71 1.41 13.78
C MET A 98 -6.34 2.07 13.75
N GLY A 99 -5.89 2.52 12.60
CA GLY A 99 -4.59 3.12 12.48
C GLY A 99 -4.51 3.99 11.25
N VAL A 100 -3.66 4.99 11.32
CA VAL A 100 -3.33 5.88 10.21
C VAL A 100 -1.85 5.78 9.94
N SER A 101 -1.46 5.89 8.68
CA SER A 101 -0.07 6.02 8.29
C SER A 101 0.11 7.14 7.29
N SER A 102 1.31 7.70 7.28
CA SER A 102 1.69 8.76 6.36
C SER A 102 3.14 8.62 5.96
N THR A 103 3.40 8.90 4.69
CA THR A 103 4.74 9.04 4.11
C THR A 103 5.12 10.51 3.92
N GLY A 104 4.30 11.44 4.41
CA GLY A 104 4.45 12.89 4.25
C GLY A 104 3.72 13.44 3.01
N ARG A 105 3.58 12.63 1.95
CA ARG A 105 2.80 12.99 0.74
C ARG A 105 1.53 12.17 0.58
N ASP A 106 1.62 10.87 0.86
CA ASP A 106 0.49 9.95 0.79
C ASP A 106 0.13 9.48 2.21
N TRP A 107 -1.15 9.18 2.44
CA TRP A 107 -1.67 8.71 3.72
C TRP A 107 -2.54 7.46 3.53
N GLY A 108 -2.64 6.63 4.57
CA GLY A 108 -3.43 5.41 4.60
C GLY A 108 -4.16 5.26 5.93
N PHE A 109 -5.24 4.48 5.93
CA PHE A 109 -6.03 4.15 7.11
C PHE A 109 -6.34 2.65 7.15
N ASN A 110 -6.36 2.07 8.35
CA ASN A 110 -6.82 0.71 8.58
C ASN A 110 -7.79 0.69 9.76
N ALA A 111 -8.71 -0.27 9.72
CA ALA A 111 -9.55 -0.62 10.84
C ALA A 111 -9.82 -2.11 10.79
N GLY A 112 -9.94 -2.73 11.96
CA GLY A 112 -10.16 -4.16 12.08
C GLY A 112 -10.82 -4.49 13.41
N ILE A 113 -11.58 -5.58 13.40
CA ILE A 113 -12.26 -6.15 14.56
C ILE A 113 -11.91 -7.63 14.61
N GLY A 114 -11.72 -8.15 15.81
CA GLY A 114 -11.45 -9.55 16.08
C GLY A 114 -12.25 -10.01 17.29
N TRP A 115 -12.65 -11.26 17.27
CA TRP A 115 -13.38 -11.92 18.34
C TRP A 115 -12.71 -13.24 18.67
N LYS A 116 -12.74 -13.62 19.94
CA LYS A 116 -12.18 -14.87 20.42
C LYS A 116 -13.13 -16.02 20.08
N LEU A 117 -12.62 -17.02 19.38
CA LEU A 117 -13.40 -18.24 19.10
C LEU A 117 -13.45 -19.13 20.35
N PRO A 118 -14.60 -19.78 20.63
CA PRO A 118 -14.68 -20.80 21.68
C PRO A 118 -13.68 -21.92 21.37
N ARG A 119 -12.90 -22.36 22.37
CA ARG A 119 -12.16 -23.61 22.23
C ARG A 119 -13.18 -24.73 22.29
N SER A 120 -13.40 -25.42 21.17
CA SER A 120 -14.02 -26.73 21.20
C SER A 120 -13.04 -27.69 21.88
N THR A 121 -13.17 -27.82 23.20
CA THR A 121 -12.58 -28.94 23.94
C THR A 121 -13.33 -30.21 23.52
N ALA A 122 -12.95 -30.74 22.35
CA ALA A 122 -13.44 -32.02 21.82
C ALA A 122 -12.28 -33.02 21.81
N ALA A 123 -11.72 -33.32 22.99
CA ALA A 123 -10.85 -34.48 23.20
C ALA A 123 -10.64 -34.74 24.71
N ALA A 124 -11.73 -34.88 25.46
CA ALA A 124 -11.69 -35.48 26.78
C ALA A 124 -12.98 -36.28 26.97
N ARG A 125 -13.02 -37.49 26.43
CA ARG A 125 -13.95 -38.54 26.86
C ARG A 125 -13.20 -39.89 26.83
N PRO A 126 -13.55 -40.76 27.78
CA PRO A 126 -12.65 -41.61 28.56
C PRO A 126 -12.01 -42.78 27.80
#